data_AF-A0A514C5X1-F1
#
_entry.id   AF-A0A514C5X1-F1
#
_cell.length_a   1.000
_cell.length_b   1.000
_cell.length_c   1.000
_cell.angle_alpha   90.00
_cell.angle_beta   90.00
_cell.angle_gamma   90.00
#
_symmetry.space_group_name_H-M   'P 1'
#
loop_
_entity.id
_entity.type
_entity.pdbx_description
1 polymer ?
#
loop_
_entity_poly.entity_id
_entity_poly.type
_entity_poly.pdbx_seq_one_letter_code
_entity_poly.pdbx_strand_id
1 'polypeptide(L)' 'MATCPICTRAPASPDYKPFCSKRCADVDLQRWFTGGYTIPVRNDEPTDDGERGPFKED' A
#
# COMPACT_ATOMS: atom_id res chain seq x y z
N MET A 1 3.63 7.84 -21.22
CA MET A 1 2.86 6.70 -20.66
C MET A 1 3.64 6.18 -19.47
N ALA A 2 3.04 6.06 -18.29
CA ALA A 2 3.77 5.67 -17.08
C ALA A 2 4.27 4.22 -17.17
N THR A 3 5.47 3.95 -16.66
CA THR A 3 6.01 2.60 -16.54
C THR A 3 5.30 1.84 -15.43
N CYS A 4 5.03 0.55 -15.63
CA CYS A 4 4.37 -0.29 -14.63
C CYS A 4 5.17 -0.31 -13.31
N PRO A 5 4.54 0.02 -12.16
CA PRO A 5 5.25 0.11 -10.88
C PRO A 5 5.64 -1.25 -10.31
N ILE A 6 5.07 -2.34 -10.82
CA ILE A 6 5.31 -3.70 -10.31
C ILE A 6 6.53 -4.35 -10.97
N CYS A 7 6.66 -4.22 -12.29
CA CYS A 7 7.70 -4.91 -13.04
C CYS A 7 8.77 -4.00 -13.64
N THR A 8 8.53 -2.68 -13.62
CA THR A 8 9.43 -1.61 -14.10
C THR A 8 9.99 -1.77 -15.52
N ARG A 9 9.37 -2.63 -16.34
CA ARG A 9 9.86 -3.02 -17.67
C ARG A 9 8.98 -2.57 -18.83
N ALA A 10 7.67 -2.47 -18.61
CA ALA A 10 6.70 -2.18 -19.66
C ALA A 10 5.82 -0.98 -19.27
N PRO A 11 5.33 -0.21 -20.26
CA PRO A 11 4.35 0.84 -20.00
C PRO A 11 3.03 0.23 -19.49
N ALA A 12 2.24 1.04 -18.78
CA ALA A 12 0.89 0.64 -18.38
C ALA A 12 0.03 0.33 -19.61
N SER A 13 -0.71 -0.78 -19.57
CA SER A 13 -1.70 -1.13 -20.60
C SER A 13 -3.01 -0.36 -20.34
N PRO A 14 -3.73 0.12 -21.37
CA PRO A 14 -5.03 0.79 -21.20
C PRO A 14 -6.02 0.06 -20.29
N ASP A 15 -6.10 -1.27 -20.42
CA ASP A 15 -7.04 -2.11 -19.67
C ASP A 15 -6.60 -2.40 -18.23
N TYR A 16 -5.32 -2.17 -17.92
CA TYR A 16 -4.72 -2.57 -16.65
C TYR A 16 -4.05 -1.42 -15.91
N LYS A 17 -4.28 -0.16 -16.29
CA LYS A 17 -3.65 1.01 -15.65
C LYS A 17 -3.83 0.94 -14.11
N PRO A 18 -2.77 1.16 -13.31
CA PRO A 18 -1.42 1.63 -13.68
C PRO A 18 -0.40 0.53 -14.11
N PHE A 19 -0.86 -0.70 -14.31
CA PHE A 19 -0.01 -1.87 -14.58
C PHE A 19 0.08 -2.23 -16.07
N CYS A 20 1.09 -3.02 -16.44
CA CYS A 20 1.26 -3.49 -17.81
C CYS A 20 0.39 -4.72 -18.17
N SER A 21 -0.19 -5.42 -17.19
CA SER A 21 -0.94 -6.67 -17.38
C SER A 21 -1.75 -7.07 -16.15
N LYS A 22 -2.71 -7.98 -16.32
CA LYS A 22 -3.43 -8.64 -15.21
C LYS A 22 -2.47 -9.24 -14.19
N ARG A 23 -1.41 -9.92 -14.64
CA ARG A 23 -0.41 -10.56 -13.76
C ARG A 23 0.21 -9.56 -12.79
N CYS A 24 0.53 -8.35 -13.25
CA CYS A 24 1.11 -7.31 -12.39
C CYS A 24 0.06 -6.72 -11.42
N ALA A 25 -1.19 -6.57 -11.86
CA ALA A 25 -2.29 -6.16 -10.97
C ALA A 25 -2.53 -7.18 -9.84
N ASP A 26 -2.52 -8.48 -10.16
CA ASP A 26 -2.69 -9.54 -9.17
C ASP A 26 -1.52 -9.60 -8.17
N VAL A 27 -0.29 -9.33 -8.62
CA VAL A 27 0.89 -9.24 -7.73
C VAL A 27 0.77 -8.06 -6.77
N ASP A 28 0.30 -6.90 -7.26
CA ASP A 28 0.04 -5.74 -6.42
C ASP A 28 -1.00 -6.08 -5.33
N LEU A 29 -2.11 -6.70 -5.74
CA LEU A 29 -3.17 -7.14 -4.83
C LEU A 29 -2.65 -8.11 -3.76
N GLN A 30 -1.77 -9.05 -4.13
CA GLN A 30 -1.16 -9.95 -3.16
C GLN A 30 -0.28 -9.20 -2.15
N ARG A 31 0.43 -8.14 -2.56
CA ARG A 31 1.21 -7.29 -1.64
C ARG A 31 0.30 -6.57 -0.67
N TRP A 32 -0.89 -6.14 -1.10
CA TRP A 32 -1.89 -5.59 -0.19
C TRP A 32 -2.35 -6.61 0.84
N PHE A 33 -2.72 -7.82 0.41
CA PHE A 33 -3.22 -8.85 1.34
C PHE A 33 -2.17 -9.40 2.30
N THR A 34 -0.88 -9.34 1.92
CA THR A 34 0.22 -9.86 2.75
C THR A 34 0.86 -8.79 3.63
N GLY A 35 0.36 -7.54 3.61
CA GLY A 35 0.99 -6.45 4.34
C GLY A 35 2.35 -6.05 3.76
N GLY A 36 2.60 -6.30 2.47
CA GLY A 36 3.81 -5.83 1.79
C GLY A 36 3.89 -4.30 1.65
N TYR A 37 2.76 -3.61 1.87
CA TYR A 37 2.69 -2.15 1.97
C TYR A 37 2.57 -1.71 3.43
N THR A 38 3.68 -1.80 4.17
CA THR A 38 3.80 -1.29 5.54
C THR A 38 4.65 -0.03 5.56
N ILE A 39 4.24 0.94 6.37
CA ILE A 39 5.08 2.09 6.71
C ILE A 39 5.89 1.68 7.96
N PRO A 40 7.23 1.63 7.89
CA PRO A 40 8.04 1.30 9.06
C PRO A 40 7.90 2.40 10.12
N VAL A 41 7.67 2.00 11.37
CA VAL A 41 7.68 2.92 12.51
C VAL A 41 9.11 3.43 12.70
N ARG A 42 9.27 4.75 12.81
CA ARG A 42 10.54 5.34 13.23
C ARG A 42 10.58 5.38 14.76
N ASN A 43 11.70 4.99 15.36
CA ASN A 43 11.82 4.91 16.83
C ASN A 43 11.68 6.26 17.55
N ASP A 44 11.71 7.37 16.82
CA ASP A 44 11.55 8.74 17.30
C ASP A 44 10.15 9.32 17.11
N GLU A 45 9.22 8.58 16.50
CA GLU A 45 7.83 9.01 16.38
C GLU A 45 7.04 8.57 17.62
N PRO A 46 6.32 9.50 18.29
CA PRO A 46 5.36 9.10 19.31
C PRO A 46 4.33 8.20 18.64
N THR A 47 4.16 7.00 19.17
CA THR A 47 3.20 6.05 18.65
C THR A 47 1.79 6.60 18.96
N ASP A 48 0.92 6.64 17.94
CA ASP A 48 -0.50 7.02 18.07
C ASP A 48 -1.34 5.84 18.58
N ASP A 49 -0.76 4.98 19.43
CA ASP A 49 -1.53 4.10 20.29
C ASP A 49 -2.31 4.97 21.24
N GLY A 50 -3.49 5.36 20.77
CA GLY A 50 -4.47 6.08 21.53
C GLY A 50 -4.54 5.50 22.94
N GLU A 51 -4.10 6.31 23.88
CA GLU A 51 -4.98 6.68 24.96
C GLU A 51 -6.35 7.02 24.34
N ARG A 52 -7.16 5.98 24.10
CA ARG A 52 -8.53 6.01 24.60
C ARG A 52 -8.37 6.20 26.11
N GLY A 53 -8.11 7.45 26.50
CA GLY A 53 -8.34 7.92 27.84
C GLY A 53 -9.76 7.49 28.21
N PRO A 54 -10.03 7.23 29.49
CA PRO A 54 -11.32 6.70 29.89
C PRO A 54 -12.38 7.65 29.34
N PHE A 55 -13.28 7.12 28.50
CA PHE A 55 -14.46 7.84 28.06
C PHE A 55 -15.15 8.32 29.33
N LYS A 56 -15.09 9.62 29.62
CA LYS A 56 -15.87 10.22 30.70
C LYS A 56 -17.26 10.47 30.11
N GLU A 57 -18.21 9.66 30.55
CA GLU A 57 -19.64 9.92 30.42
C GLU A 57 -20.02 11.01 31.43
N ASP A 58 -20.38 12.20 30.92
CA ASP A 58 -21.21 13.21 31.59
C ASP A 58 -22.07 13.92 30.52
#